data_AF-A0A951KDG0-F1
#
_entry.id   AF-A0A951KDG0-F1
#
_cell.length_a   1.000
_cell.length_b   1.000
_cell.length_c   1.000
_cell.angle_alpha   90.00
_cell.angle_beta   90.00
_cell.angle_gamma   90.00
#
_symmetry.space_group_name_H-M   'P 1'
#
loop_
_entity.id
_entity.type
_entity.pdbx_description
1 polymer ?
#
loop_
_entity_poly.entity_id
_entity_poly.type
_entity_poly.pdbx_seq_one_letter_code
_entity_poly.pdbx_strand_id
1 'polypeptide(L)'
;MPTAKRQAVRRTGPGRERPRASSRVAGHAAVAAPVPQPHSQSWALYAVAAIASLAIAFWAYSPALHGPFLFDDSYLPFALPNFNASLGPWIHGARPLLMVSYWLNVQLSGTDTYSFHVVNVFLHLISSALMFFVLRRLLEWASIDPSRRNLLAGFGAAVFLLHPMQTEAVAYLAGRSDGFSVLLLLASYSVFLYRRTAAVSWITAFLVLFIFGASVLAKEHTIVLPALLLLTDYWWNPGFSFAGIRRNWRLYGLTALGALAGIAILLPLIRGGDNAGFGMKDLTWYQYFFTQCRALFVYPALFLLPAGQSA
;
A
#
# COMPACT_ATOMS: atom_id res chain seq x y z
N MET A 1 -31.43 -75.10 11.92
CA MET A 1 -32.65 -75.95 11.84
C MET A 1 -33.78 -75.25 12.60
N PRO A 2 -35.06 -75.28 12.18
CA PRO A 2 -35.61 -74.70 10.95
C PRO A 2 -36.87 -73.79 11.16
N THR A 3 -37.11 -72.91 10.18
CA THR A 3 -38.38 -72.38 9.59
C THR A 3 -39.75 -72.41 10.32
N ALA A 4 -40.52 -71.29 10.22
CA ALA A 4 -41.86 -71.19 9.56
C ALA A 4 -42.59 -69.86 9.93
N LYS A 5 -42.78 -68.93 8.99
CA LYS A 5 -44.04 -68.61 8.25
C LYS A 5 -45.27 -68.18 9.09
N ARG A 6 -45.67 -66.91 8.94
CA ARG A 6 -47.07 -66.41 8.98
C ARG A 6 -47.20 -65.31 7.92
N GLN A 7 -47.64 -65.65 6.70
CA GLN A 7 -49.00 -65.49 6.15
C GLN A 7 -49.55 -64.06 6.16
N ALA A 8 -49.63 -63.51 4.94
CA ALA A 8 -50.35 -62.31 4.57
C ALA A 8 -51.82 -62.62 4.29
N VAL A 9 -52.72 -61.71 4.67
CA VAL A 9 -54.09 -61.64 4.15
C VAL A 9 -54.31 -60.24 3.60
N ARG A 10 -54.60 -60.20 2.30
CA ARG A 10 -54.98 -59.02 1.48
C ARG A 10 -56.51 -58.92 1.48
N ARG A 11 -57.06 -57.70 1.46
CA ARG A 11 -58.39 -57.22 0.94
C ARG A 11 -58.53 -55.76 1.43
N THR A 12 -59.02 -54.72 0.76
CA THR A 12 -59.65 -54.46 -0.55
C THR A 12 -59.82 -52.93 -0.66
N GLY A 13 -59.53 -52.33 -1.83
CA GLY A 13 -60.34 -51.27 -2.49
C GLY A 13 -60.31 -49.81 -1.98
N PRO A 14 -60.39 -48.79 -2.87
CA PRO A 14 -60.07 -47.40 -2.55
C PRO A 14 -61.32 -46.52 -2.31
N GLY A 15 -61.37 -45.84 -1.17
CA GLY A 15 -62.33 -44.77 -0.89
C GLY A 15 -61.77 -43.40 -1.30
N ARG A 16 -62.35 -42.79 -2.34
CA ARG A 16 -62.12 -41.39 -2.73
C ARG A 16 -62.66 -40.46 -1.64
N GLU A 17 -61.79 -39.92 -0.80
CA GLU A 17 -62.12 -38.74 0.02
C GLU A 17 -61.76 -37.45 -0.75
N ARG A 18 -62.79 -36.64 -1.02
CA ARG A 18 -62.62 -35.27 -1.53
C ARG A 18 -62.12 -34.39 -0.38
N PRO A 19 -61.05 -33.60 -0.53
CA PRO A 19 -60.68 -32.62 0.48
C PRO A 19 -61.70 -31.49 0.50
N ARG A 20 -62.23 -31.21 1.69
CA ARG A 20 -63.03 -30.03 2.02
C ARG A 20 -62.26 -28.76 1.64
N ALA A 21 -62.97 -27.82 1.01
CA ALA A 21 -62.48 -26.46 0.79
C ALA A 21 -62.09 -25.81 2.13
N SER A 22 -60.79 -25.60 2.34
CA SER A 22 -60.30 -24.80 3.45
C SER A 22 -60.26 -23.32 3.05
N SER A 23 -60.75 -22.51 3.97
CA SER A 23 -60.83 -21.06 4.01
C SER A 23 -59.67 -20.33 3.34
N ARG A 24 -60.01 -19.39 2.43
CA ARG A 24 -59.13 -18.30 2.02
C ARG A 24 -58.70 -17.51 3.27
N VAL A 25 -57.46 -17.71 3.70
CA VAL A 25 -56.77 -16.79 4.59
C VAL A 25 -56.51 -15.51 3.79
N ALA A 26 -57.07 -14.40 4.25
CA ALA A 26 -56.81 -13.08 3.70
C ALA A 26 -55.30 -12.79 3.79
N GLY A 27 -54.66 -12.68 2.64
CA GLY A 27 -53.26 -12.29 2.54
C GLY A 27 -53.09 -10.86 3.04
N HIS A 28 -52.46 -10.70 4.19
CA HIS A 28 -51.79 -9.46 4.51
C HIS A 28 -50.59 -9.37 3.56
N ALA A 29 -50.70 -8.54 2.54
CA ALA A 29 -49.57 -8.18 1.70
C ALA A 29 -48.48 -7.62 2.62
N ALA A 30 -47.39 -8.37 2.77
CA ALA A 30 -46.21 -7.89 3.46
C ALA A 30 -45.75 -6.60 2.75
N VAL A 31 -45.87 -5.47 3.44
CA VAL A 31 -45.32 -4.19 2.98
C VAL A 31 -43.82 -4.42 2.81
N ALA A 32 -43.37 -4.50 1.56
CA ALA A 32 -41.97 -4.64 1.24
C ALA A 32 -41.20 -3.50 1.91
N ALA A 33 -40.22 -3.84 2.75
CA ALA A 33 -39.34 -2.86 3.37
C ALA A 33 -38.70 -1.99 2.27
N PRO A 34 -38.59 -0.66 2.45
CA PRO A 34 -37.98 0.20 1.46
C PRO A 34 -36.55 -0.29 1.17
N VAL A 35 -36.27 -0.56 -0.10
CA VAL A 35 -34.91 -0.83 -0.57
C VAL A 35 -34.06 0.42 -0.26
N PRO A 36 -32.95 0.33 0.49
CA PRO A 36 -32.09 1.47 0.75
C PRO A 36 -31.62 2.06 -0.58
N GLN A 37 -32.09 3.26 -0.91
CA GLN A 37 -31.61 4.01 -2.06
C GLN A 37 -30.12 4.31 -1.82
N PRO A 38 -29.21 3.99 -2.76
CA PRO A 38 -27.81 4.35 -2.61
C PRO A 38 -27.72 5.88 -2.53
N HIS A 39 -27.19 6.39 -1.41
CA HIS A 39 -27.07 7.82 -1.13
C HIS A 39 -26.25 8.51 -2.25
N SER A 40 -26.94 9.12 -3.21
CA SER A 40 -26.36 9.91 -4.31
C SER A 40 -25.55 11.12 -3.83
N GLN A 41 -25.68 11.50 -2.55
CA GLN A 41 -24.92 12.58 -1.93
C GLN A 41 -23.48 12.17 -1.55
N SER A 42 -23.15 10.87 -1.52
CA SER A 42 -21.85 10.40 -1.04
C SER A 42 -20.70 10.70 -2.02
N TRP A 43 -20.90 10.55 -3.33
CA TRP A 43 -19.84 10.81 -4.33
C TRP A 43 -19.48 12.29 -4.42
N ALA A 44 -20.47 13.18 -4.27
CA ALA A 44 -20.24 14.62 -4.28
C ALA A 44 -19.34 15.05 -3.11
N LEU A 45 -19.55 14.48 -1.92
CA LEU A 45 -18.68 14.73 -0.77
C LEU A 45 -17.25 14.24 -1.01
N TYR A 46 -17.06 13.06 -1.60
CA TYR A 46 -15.72 12.58 -1.95
C TYR A 46 -15.06 13.44 -3.03
N ALA A 47 -15.82 13.91 -4.02
CA ALA A 47 -15.31 14.82 -5.05
C ALA A 47 -14.88 16.17 -4.45
N VAL A 48 -15.70 16.76 -3.58
CA VAL A 48 -15.35 17.99 -2.85
C VAL A 48 -14.12 17.78 -1.97
N ALA A 49 -14.05 16.67 -1.24
CA ALA A 49 -12.88 16.35 -0.41
C ALA A 49 -11.62 16.15 -1.26
N ALA A 50 -11.72 15.51 -2.43
CA ALA A 50 -10.60 15.34 -3.35
C ALA A 50 -10.12 16.68 -3.93
N ILE A 51 -11.05 17.55 -4.34
CA ILE A 51 -10.74 18.90 -4.84
C ILE A 51 -10.09 19.74 -3.73
N ALA A 52 -10.64 19.69 -2.51
CA ALA A 52 -10.07 20.39 -1.37
C ALA A 52 -8.66 19.86 -1.03
N SER A 53 -8.45 18.54 -1.05
CA SER A 53 -7.14 17.93 -0.81
C SER A 53 -6.12 18.35 -1.87
N LEU A 54 -6.53 18.41 -3.14
CA LEU A 54 -5.71 18.91 -4.24
C LEU A 54 -5.32 20.37 -4.01
N ALA A 55 -6.29 21.25 -3.72
CA ALA A 55 -6.05 22.67 -3.49
C ALA A 55 -5.12 22.90 -2.28
N ILE A 56 -5.35 22.18 -1.18
CA ILE A 56 -4.51 22.24 0.03
C ILE A 56 -3.10 21.76 -0.25
N ALA A 57 -2.92 20.65 -0.97
CA ALA A 57 -1.61 20.12 -1.32
C ALA A 57 -0.83 21.13 -2.17
N PHE A 58 -1.43 21.64 -3.24
CA PHE A 58 -0.78 22.64 -4.09
C PHE A 58 -0.48 23.93 -3.34
N TRP A 59 -1.35 24.39 -2.45
CA TRP A 59 -1.09 25.56 -1.61
C TRP A 59 0.09 25.32 -0.65
N ALA A 60 0.07 24.22 0.10
CA ALA A 60 1.09 23.88 1.09
C ALA A 60 2.48 23.66 0.47
N TYR A 61 2.53 23.02 -0.70
CA TYR A 61 3.77 22.73 -1.42
C TYR A 61 4.11 23.74 -2.52
N SER A 62 3.30 24.80 -2.69
CA SER A 62 3.57 25.86 -3.68
C SER A 62 4.97 26.49 -3.56
N PRO A 63 5.56 26.69 -2.36
CA PRO A 63 6.91 27.23 -2.26
C PRO A 63 7.97 26.29 -2.86
N ALA A 64 7.73 24.97 -2.82
CA ALA A 64 8.64 23.99 -3.37
C ALA A 64 8.63 23.96 -4.90
N LEU A 65 7.52 24.35 -5.54
CA LEU A 65 7.38 24.27 -7.00
C LEU A 65 8.44 25.05 -7.78
N HIS A 66 8.97 26.13 -7.20
CA HIS A 66 10.01 26.96 -7.82
C HIS A 66 11.37 26.79 -7.13
N GLY A 67 11.55 25.70 -6.37
CA GLY A 67 12.79 25.41 -5.67
C GLY A 67 13.95 25.13 -6.64
N PRO A 68 15.17 25.60 -6.33
CA PRO A 68 16.37 25.25 -7.09
C PRO A 68 16.76 23.79 -6.82
N PHE A 69 17.82 23.33 -7.51
CA PHE A 69 18.49 22.08 -7.14
C PHE A 69 19.03 22.19 -5.70
N LEU A 70 18.71 21.19 -4.88
CA LEU A 70 19.25 21.02 -3.53
C LEU A 70 20.40 20.01 -3.54
N PHE A 71 21.09 19.87 -2.41
CA PHE A 71 22.35 19.13 -2.27
C PHE A 71 22.36 17.78 -3.01
N ASP A 72 21.42 16.90 -2.70
CA ASP A 72 21.32 15.55 -3.30
C ASP A 72 20.89 15.56 -4.78
N ASP A 73 20.31 16.66 -5.26
CA ASP A 73 19.85 16.76 -6.66
C ASP A 73 21.02 16.94 -7.63
N SER A 74 22.13 17.51 -7.17
CA SER A 74 23.32 17.80 -7.97
C SER A 74 24.00 16.55 -8.55
N TYR A 75 23.73 15.38 -7.96
CA TYR A 75 24.25 14.09 -8.41
C TYR A 75 23.30 13.35 -9.36
N LEU A 76 22.09 13.87 -9.59
CA LEU A 76 21.14 13.25 -10.51
C LEU A 76 21.60 13.45 -11.96
N PRO A 77 21.34 12.48 -12.86
CA PRO A 77 21.88 12.54 -14.22
C PRO A 77 21.57 13.85 -14.94
N PHE A 78 20.34 14.37 -14.84
CA PHE A 78 19.92 15.61 -15.50
C PHE A 78 20.56 16.89 -14.95
N ALA A 79 21.20 16.85 -13.78
CA ALA A 79 21.94 17.98 -13.23
C ALA A 79 23.41 18.02 -13.73
N LEU A 80 23.90 16.95 -14.37
CA LEU A 80 25.28 16.86 -14.84
C LEU A 80 25.46 17.55 -16.21
N PRO A 81 26.57 18.28 -16.41
CA PRO A 81 26.89 18.85 -17.71
C PRO A 81 27.15 17.71 -18.71
N ASN A 82 26.33 17.64 -19.77
CA ASN A 82 26.38 16.64 -20.84
C ASN A 82 25.81 15.26 -20.50
N PHE A 83 24.74 15.20 -19.71
CA PHE A 83 24.04 13.94 -19.50
C PHE A 83 23.51 13.33 -20.81
N ASN A 84 23.55 12.01 -20.91
CA ASN A 84 23.13 11.29 -22.10
C ASN A 84 21.60 11.15 -22.11
N ALA A 85 20.92 11.55 -23.17
CA ALA A 85 19.45 11.47 -23.27
C ALA A 85 18.91 10.05 -23.62
N SER A 86 19.77 9.08 -23.91
CA SER A 86 19.35 7.68 -24.11
C SER A 86 19.04 6.99 -22.79
N LEU A 87 18.09 6.06 -22.77
CA LEU A 87 17.63 5.40 -21.53
C LEU A 87 18.70 4.48 -20.90
N GLY A 88 19.53 3.81 -21.71
CA GLY A 88 20.47 2.78 -21.24
C GLY A 88 21.37 3.23 -20.08
N PRO A 89 22.11 4.35 -20.21
CA PRO A 89 22.95 4.88 -19.14
C PRO A 89 22.21 5.18 -17.83
N TRP A 90 20.92 5.54 -17.89
CA TRP A 90 20.12 5.87 -16.71
C TRP A 90 19.76 4.63 -15.89
N ILE A 91 19.51 3.51 -16.56
CA ILE A 91 19.02 2.28 -15.91
C ILE A 91 20.12 1.27 -15.58
N HIS A 92 21.38 1.55 -15.96
CA HIS A 92 22.51 0.68 -15.67
C HIS A 92 22.93 0.70 -14.18
N GLY A 93 22.57 1.77 -13.47
CA GLY A 93 22.94 1.99 -12.07
C GLY A 93 21.89 1.49 -11.07
N ALA A 94 21.97 2.04 -9.85
CA ALA A 94 20.99 1.78 -8.81
C ALA A 94 19.63 2.40 -9.15
N ARG A 95 18.58 1.78 -8.61
CA ARG A 95 17.19 2.26 -8.69
C ARG A 95 16.70 2.52 -10.12
N PRO A 96 16.76 1.51 -11.02
CA PRO A 96 16.47 1.70 -12.44
C PRO A 96 15.06 2.23 -12.70
N LEU A 97 14.06 1.87 -11.87
CA LEU A 97 12.70 2.35 -12.07
C LEU A 97 12.55 3.84 -11.71
N LEU A 98 13.24 4.29 -10.65
CA LEU A 98 13.33 5.71 -10.33
C LEU A 98 13.99 6.47 -11.49
N MET A 99 15.07 5.93 -12.05
CA MET A 99 15.79 6.58 -13.15
C MET A 99 14.95 6.67 -14.43
N VAL A 100 14.12 5.66 -14.73
CA VAL A 100 13.10 5.75 -15.80
C VAL A 100 12.14 6.93 -15.54
N SER A 101 11.72 7.15 -14.30
CA SER A 101 10.79 8.26 -13.98
C SER A 101 11.42 9.63 -14.23
N TYR A 102 12.70 9.81 -13.91
CA TYR A 102 13.41 11.04 -14.23
C TYR A 102 13.68 11.18 -15.72
N TRP A 103 14.09 10.11 -16.38
CA TRP A 103 14.32 10.10 -17.82
C TRP A 103 13.05 10.51 -18.57
N LEU A 104 11.90 9.91 -18.26
CA LEU A 104 10.60 10.30 -18.85
C LEU A 104 10.27 11.78 -18.59
N ASN A 105 10.53 12.28 -17.39
CA ASN A 105 10.32 13.68 -17.06
C ASN A 105 11.18 14.60 -17.95
N VAL A 106 12.46 14.27 -18.13
CA VAL A 106 13.36 15.01 -19.01
C VAL A 106 12.89 14.98 -20.46
N GLN A 107 12.45 13.82 -20.95
CA GLN A 107 11.95 13.70 -22.32
C GLN A 107 10.70 14.55 -22.58
N LEU A 108 9.88 14.81 -21.54
CA LEU A 108 8.64 15.56 -21.66
C LEU A 108 8.81 17.06 -21.46
N SER A 109 9.66 17.49 -20.52
CA SER A 109 9.74 18.90 -20.09
C SER A 109 11.17 19.43 -19.92
N GLY A 110 12.19 18.67 -20.34
CA GLY A 110 13.59 19.05 -20.19
C GLY A 110 14.04 19.02 -18.73
N THR A 111 15.01 19.88 -18.39
CA THR A 111 15.67 19.91 -17.07
C THR A 111 15.14 21.00 -16.15
N ASP A 112 13.98 21.59 -16.48
CA ASP A 112 13.35 22.62 -15.66
C ASP A 112 12.80 22.03 -14.35
N THR A 113 13.28 22.53 -13.20
CA THR A 113 12.99 21.95 -11.88
C THR A 113 11.50 22.00 -11.52
N TYR A 114 10.77 23.00 -12.03
CA TYR A 114 9.34 23.12 -11.78
C TYR A 114 8.57 21.86 -12.19
N SER A 115 8.86 21.33 -13.38
CA SER A 115 8.23 20.10 -13.85
C SER A 115 8.49 18.90 -12.93
N PHE A 116 9.67 18.83 -12.29
CA PHE A 116 10.01 17.75 -11.39
C PHE A 116 9.28 17.86 -10.06
N HIS A 117 9.16 19.08 -9.51
CA HIS A 117 8.41 19.36 -8.29
C HIS A 117 6.93 19.05 -8.48
N VAL A 118 6.33 19.40 -9.62
CA VAL A 118 4.94 19.06 -9.94
C VAL A 118 4.71 17.55 -9.89
N VAL A 119 5.61 16.76 -10.48
CA VAL A 119 5.52 15.29 -10.41
C VAL A 119 5.65 14.79 -8.97
N ASN A 120 6.55 15.35 -8.16
CA ASN A 120 6.69 14.94 -6.75
C ASN A 120 5.42 15.25 -5.93
N VAL A 121 4.84 16.45 -6.08
CA VAL A 121 3.57 16.82 -5.45
C VAL A 121 2.45 15.88 -5.87
N PHE A 122 2.40 15.51 -7.15
CA PHE A 122 1.39 14.58 -7.67
C PHE A 122 1.56 13.17 -7.08
N LEU A 123 2.78 12.64 -7.01
CA LEU A 123 3.07 11.36 -6.38
C LEU A 123 2.67 11.35 -4.89
N HIS A 124 2.93 12.45 -4.18
CA HIS A 124 2.54 12.60 -2.77
C HIS A 124 1.02 12.65 -2.59
N LEU A 125 0.31 13.34 -3.49
CA LEU A 125 -1.14 13.41 -3.45
C LEU A 125 -1.78 12.02 -3.66
N ILE A 126 -1.30 11.25 -4.65
CA ILE A 126 -1.79 9.89 -4.87
C ILE A 126 -1.44 8.99 -3.67
N SER A 127 -0.24 9.13 -3.11
CA SER A 127 0.18 8.40 -1.90
C SER A 127 -0.74 8.70 -0.73
N SER A 128 -1.11 9.96 -0.54
CA SER A 128 -2.06 10.40 0.49
C SER A 128 -3.46 9.82 0.27
N ALA A 129 -3.92 9.73 -0.99
CA ALA A 129 -5.17 9.07 -1.33
C ALA A 129 -5.14 7.55 -1.05
N LEU A 130 -4.04 6.87 -1.38
CA LEU A 130 -3.85 5.46 -1.02
C LEU A 130 -3.80 5.27 0.50
N MET A 131 -3.13 6.17 1.23
CA MET A 131 -3.10 6.17 2.68
C MET A 131 -4.52 6.23 3.28
N PHE A 132 -5.41 7.05 2.72
CA PHE A 132 -6.82 7.06 3.10
C PHE A 132 -7.47 5.68 2.96
N PHE A 133 -7.29 5.00 1.82
CA PHE A 133 -7.87 3.67 1.60
C PHE A 133 -7.26 2.61 2.52
N VAL A 134 -5.95 2.65 2.74
CA VAL A 134 -5.25 1.77 3.69
C VAL A 134 -5.83 1.95 5.09
N LEU A 135 -5.86 3.17 5.62
CA LEU A 135 -6.40 3.47 6.95
C LEU A 135 -7.87 3.09 7.06
N ARG A 136 -8.68 3.42 6.05
CA ARG A 136 -10.11 3.06 6.02
C ARG A 136 -10.31 1.56 6.13
N ARG A 137 -9.47 0.76 5.45
CA ARG A 137 -9.56 -0.71 5.47
C ARG A 137 -9.07 -1.31 6.79
N LEU A 138 -8.02 -0.75 7.39
CA LEU A 138 -7.55 -1.17 8.70
C LEU A 138 -8.58 -0.85 9.80
N LEU A 139 -9.18 0.35 9.76
CA LEU A 139 -10.26 0.75 10.67
C LEU A 139 -11.51 -0.13 10.50
N GLU A 140 -11.81 -0.57 9.27
CA GLU A 140 -12.86 -1.56 9.01
C GLU A 140 -12.56 -2.89 9.71
N TRP A 141 -11.33 -3.40 9.62
CA TRP A 141 -10.93 -4.64 10.30
C TRP A 141 -10.90 -4.51 11.82
N ALA A 142 -10.63 -3.31 12.33
CA ALA A 142 -10.79 -2.95 13.74
C ALA A 142 -12.24 -2.86 14.21
N SER A 143 -13.22 -3.15 13.34
CA SER A 143 -14.66 -3.02 13.63
C SER A 143 -15.05 -1.60 14.04
N ILE A 144 -14.33 -0.58 13.57
CA ILE A 144 -14.70 0.81 13.80
C ILE A 144 -15.97 1.14 13.02
N ASP A 145 -16.87 1.82 13.72
CA ASP A 145 -18.18 2.20 13.21
C ASP A 145 -18.10 2.90 11.84
N PRO A 146 -18.95 2.52 10.86
CA PRO A 146 -18.95 3.11 9.52
C PRO A 146 -19.07 4.64 9.52
N SER A 147 -19.78 5.25 10.47
CA SER A 147 -19.97 6.71 10.53
C SER A 147 -18.66 7.47 10.83
N ARG A 148 -17.75 6.87 11.61
CA ARG A 148 -16.47 7.50 12.01
C ARG A 148 -15.31 7.10 11.12
N ARG A 149 -15.41 5.95 10.45
CA ARG A 149 -14.32 5.35 9.67
C ARG A 149 -13.71 6.28 8.62
N ASN A 150 -14.56 6.92 7.82
CA ASN A 150 -14.11 7.83 6.77
C ASN A 150 -13.46 9.09 7.36
N LEU A 151 -14.00 9.61 8.46
CA LEU A 151 -13.45 10.79 9.12
C LEU A 151 -12.04 10.50 9.68
N LEU A 152 -11.87 9.37 10.38
CA LEU A 152 -10.57 8.97 10.94
C LEU A 152 -9.55 8.64 9.86
N ALA A 153 -9.96 7.95 8.79
CA ALA A 153 -9.09 7.69 7.64
C ALA A 153 -8.70 8.99 6.92
N GLY A 154 -9.65 9.91 6.76
CA GLY A 154 -9.42 11.23 6.18
C GLY A 154 -8.47 12.07 7.03
N PHE A 155 -8.65 12.07 8.35
CA PHE A 155 -7.74 12.72 9.28
C PHE A 155 -6.32 12.16 9.18
N GLY A 156 -6.15 10.83 9.23
CA GLY A 156 -4.83 10.22 9.12
C GLY A 156 -4.16 10.46 7.75
N ALA A 157 -4.94 10.46 6.67
CA ALA A 157 -4.44 10.82 5.34
C ALA A 157 -4.08 12.31 5.23
N ALA A 158 -4.83 13.20 5.89
CA ALA A 158 -4.51 14.62 5.95
C ALA A 158 -3.26 14.89 6.79
N VAL A 159 -3.08 14.17 7.90
CA VAL A 159 -1.82 14.17 8.65
C VAL A 159 -0.69 13.73 7.72
N PHE A 160 -0.81 12.60 7.03
CA PHE A 160 0.21 12.16 6.07
C PHE A 160 0.47 13.21 4.97
N LEU A 161 -0.57 13.86 4.43
CA LEU A 161 -0.43 14.85 3.37
C LEU A 161 0.31 16.11 3.83
N LEU A 162 0.03 16.58 5.05
CA LEU A 162 0.45 17.90 5.55
C LEU A 162 1.59 17.83 6.57
N HIS A 163 2.03 16.63 6.98
CA HIS A 163 3.07 16.49 7.99
C HIS A 163 4.39 17.11 7.48
N PRO A 164 5.08 17.97 8.24
CA PRO A 164 6.33 18.60 7.78
C PRO A 164 7.45 17.61 7.45
N MET A 165 7.43 16.40 8.03
CA MET A 165 8.37 15.33 7.64
C MET A 165 8.27 14.91 6.17
N GLN A 166 7.17 15.25 5.48
CA GLN A 166 7.03 14.99 4.04
C GLN A 166 7.74 16.03 3.18
N THR A 167 8.16 17.16 3.75
CA THR A 167 8.75 18.26 2.99
C THR A 167 9.97 17.81 2.21
N GLU A 168 10.84 16.97 2.77
CA GLU A 168 12.00 16.44 2.03
C GLU A 168 11.59 15.58 0.83
N ALA A 169 10.63 14.68 1.01
CA ALA A 169 10.13 13.81 -0.05
C ALA A 169 9.45 14.57 -1.20
N VAL A 170 8.89 15.75 -0.92
CA VAL A 170 8.16 16.57 -1.91
C VAL A 170 9.04 17.66 -2.52
N ALA A 171 9.82 18.37 -1.71
CA ALA A 171 10.53 19.58 -2.10
C ALA A 171 11.95 19.34 -2.65
N TYR A 172 12.55 18.17 -2.42
CA TYR A 172 13.83 17.80 -3.04
C TYR A 172 13.54 17.02 -4.32
N LEU A 173 14.27 17.27 -5.40
CA LEU A 173 14.06 16.48 -6.64
C LEU A 173 14.44 15.02 -6.40
N ALA A 174 15.54 14.76 -5.69
CA ALA A 174 16.00 13.46 -5.22
C ALA A 174 14.99 12.77 -4.26
N GLY A 175 14.17 13.58 -3.57
CA GLY A 175 13.06 13.14 -2.73
C GLY A 175 12.00 12.32 -3.48
N ARG A 176 11.94 12.42 -4.82
CA ARG A 176 11.12 11.54 -5.68
C ARG A 176 11.36 10.06 -5.38
N SER A 177 12.58 9.69 -5.01
CA SER A 177 12.92 8.32 -4.63
C SER A 177 12.05 7.81 -3.47
N ASP A 178 11.79 8.64 -2.46
CA ASP A 178 10.89 8.32 -1.36
C ASP A 178 9.43 8.35 -1.81
N GLY A 179 8.98 9.46 -2.41
CA GLY A 179 7.59 9.61 -2.83
C GLY A 179 7.12 8.50 -3.79
N PHE A 180 7.94 8.17 -4.78
CA PHE A 180 7.59 7.14 -5.78
C PHE A 180 7.63 5.73 -5.21
N SER A 181 8.64 5.40 -4.39
CA SER A 181 8.75 4.06 -3.80
C SER A 181 7.65 3.80 -2.77
N VAL A 182 7.30 4.80 -1.94
CA VAL A 182 6.21 4.72 -0.96
C VAL A 182 4.85 4.62 -1.66
N LEU A 183 4.63 5.35 -2.76
CA LEU A 183 3.42 5.19 -3.58
C LEU A 183 3.22 3.73 -4.00
N LEU A 184 4.27 3.11 -4.54
CA LEU A 184 4.25 1.70 -4.97
C LEU A 184 4.08 0.75 -3.79
N LEU A 185 4.71 1.02 -2.64
CA LEU A 185 4.53 0.24 -1.42
C LEU A 185 3.07 0.27 -0.96
N LEU A 186 2.46 1.47 -0.89
CA LEU A 186 1.05 1.64 -0.50
C LEU A 186 0.10 0.99 -1.51
N ALA A 187 0.42 1.03 -2.80
CA ALA A 187 -0.36 0.35 -3.83
C ALA A 187 -0.31 -1.18 -3.66
N SER A 188 0.89 -1.74 -3.47
CA SER A 188 1.08 -3.17 -3.20
C SER A 188 0.34 -3.60 -1.92
N TYR A 189 0.46 -2.82 -0.85
CA TYR A 189 -0.23 -3.09 0.40
C TYR A 189 -1.76 -2.99 0.26
N SER A 190 -2.25 -2.02 -0.51
CA SER A 190 -3.69 -1.88 -0.81
C SER A 190 -4.24 -3.11 -1.54
N VAL A 191 -3.51 -3.65 -2.54
CA VAL A 191 -3.89 -4.89 -3.22
C VAL A 191 -4.03 -6.04 -2.22
N PHE A 192 -3.11 -6.14 -1.25
CA PHE A 192 -3.20 -7.14 -0.19
C PHE A 192 -4.40 -6.90 0.74
N LEU A 193 -4.64 -5.68 1.21
CA LEU A 193 -5.72 -5.35 2.15
C LEU A 193 -7.13 -5.51 1.55
N TYR A 194 -7.27 -5.23 0.25
CA TYR A 194 -8.54 -5.30 -0.48
C TYR A 194 -8.74 -6.64 -1.21
N ARG A 195 -7.96 -7.67 -0.87
CA ARG A 195 -8.17 -9.04 -1.35
C ARG A 195 -9.60 -9.51 -1.08
N ARG A 196 -10.18 -10.25 -2.03
CA ARG A 196 -11.56 -10.75 -1.97
C ARG A 196 -11.76 -11.91 -1.00
N THR A 197 -10.71 -12.68 -0.80
CA THR A 197 -10.73 -13.88 0.04
C THR A 197 -9.69 -13.77 1.13
N ALA A 198 -9.97 -14.38 2.28
CA ALA A 198 -9.06 -14.34 3.42
C ALA A 198 -7.70 -14.97 3.07
N ALA A 199 -7.70 -16.03 2.24
CA ALA A 199 -6.51 -16.60 1.62
C ALA A 199 -6.13 -15.82 0.35
N VAL A 200 -4.87 -15.44 0.23
CA VAL A 200 -4.33 -14.78 -0.95
C VAL A 200 -4.31 -15.77 -2.14
N SER A 201 -4.91 -15.35 -3.25
CA SER A 201 -4.88 -16.09 -4.52
C SER A 201 -3.51 -15.95 -5.19
N TRP A 202 -3.17 -16.84 -6.14
CA TRP A 202 -1.93 -16.70 -6.92
C TRP A 202 -1.85 -15.38 -7.69
N ILE A 203 -2.97 -14.93 -8.27
CA ILE A 203 -3.05 -13.66 -8.99
C ILE A 203 -2.79 -12.49 -8.04
N THR A 204 -3.42 -12.48 -6.87
CA THR A 204 -3.20 -11.45 -5.86
C THR A 204 -1.76 -11.45 -5.36
N ALA A 205 -1.17 -12.62 -5.10
CA ALA A 205 0.23 -12.74 -4.69
C ALA A 205 1.18 -12.18 -5.77
N PHE A 206 0.95 -12.53 -7.04
CA PHE A 206 1.73 -12.01 -8.16
C PHE A 206 1.62 -10.48 -8.24
N LEU A 207 0.41 -9.90 -8.17
CA LEU A 207 0.22 -8.45 -8.23
C LEU A 207 0.91 -7.72 -7.07
N VAL A 208 0.78 -8.23 -5.84
CA VAL A 208 1.46 -7.68 -4.66
C VAL A 208 2.97 -7.67 -4.89
N LEU A 209 3.54 -8.80 -5.32
CA LEU A 209 4.98 -8.96 -5.51
C LEU A 209 5.52 -8.19 -6.71
N PHE A 210 4.75 -8.07 -7.78
CA PHE A 210 5.11 -7.28 -8.95
C PHE A 210 5.26 -5.79 -8.58
N ILE A 211 4.24 -5.24 -7.91
CA ILE A 211 4.28 -3.84 -7.46
C ILE A 211 5.33 -3.64 -6.37
N PHE A 212 5.51 -4.62 -5.47
CA PHE A 212 6.57 -4.58 -4.46
C PHE A 212 7.98 -4.59 -5.09
N GLY A 213 8.22 -5.43 -6.09
CA GLY A 213 9.48 -5.45 -6.83
C GLY A 213 9.76 -4.08 -7.48
N ALA A 214 8.74 -3.47 -8.09
CA ALA A 214 8.84 -2.11 -8.61
C ALA A 214 9.18 -1.08 -7.52
N SER A 215 8.55 -1.18 -6.34
CA SER A 215 8.84 -0.33 -5.17
C SER A 215 10.30 -0.42 -4.72
N VAL A 216 10.86 -1.64 -4.64
CA VAL A 216 12.27 -1.88 -4.29
C VAL A 216 13.22 -1.33 -5.38
N LEU A 217 12.86 -1.48 -6.65
CA LEU A 217 13.61 -0.91 -7.78
C LEU A 217 13.51 0.63 -7.86
N ALA A 218 12.59 1.26 -7.13
CA ALA A 218 12.54 2.71 -6.96
C ALA A 218 13.35 3.16 -5.73
N LYS A 219 13.26 2.44 -4.61
CA LYS A 219 14.09 2.64 -3.41
C LYS A 219 14.07 1.41 -2.50
N GLU A 220 15.25 1.02 -2.05
CA GLU A 220 15.50 -0.21 -1.29
C GLU A 220 14.86 -0.26 0.11
N HIS A 221 14.60 0.89 0.75
CA HIS A 221 14.01 0.94 2.10
C HIS A 221 12.61 0.30 2.17
N THR A 222 11.93 0.17 1.03
CA THR A 222 10.61 -0.44 0.92
C THR A 222 10.60 -1.95 1.17
N ILE A 223 11.78 -2.58 1.34
CA ILE A 223 11.96 -3.95 1.83
C ILE A 223 11.30 -4.21 3.20
N VAL A 224 10.80 -3.17 3.88
CA VAL A 224 9.94 -3.29 5.06
C VAL A 224 8.57 -3.92 4.76
N LEU A 225 8.09 -3.90 3.50
CA LEU A 225 6.74 -4.37 3.16
C LEU A 225 6.46 -5.84 3.56
N PRO A 226 7.34 -6.83 3.31
CA PRO A 226 7.18 -8.18 3.84
C PRO A 226 6.90 -8.24 5.35
N ALA A 227 7.61 -7.44 6.15
CA ALA A 227 7.38 -7.36 7.59
C ALA A 227 6.00 -6.74 7.90
N LEU A 228 5.63 -5.67 7.18
CA LEU A 228 4.30 -5.06 7.30
C LEU A 228 3.18 -6.06 6.97
N LEU A 229 3.32 -6.86 5.92
CA LEU A 229 2.35 -7.89 5.51
C LEU A 229 2.20 -8.97 6.59
N LEU A 230 3.33 -9.49 7.11
CA LEU A 230 3.35 -10.48 8.19
C LEU A 230 2.68 -9.94 9.46
N LEU A 231 3.03 -8.72 9.88
CA LEU A 231 2.43 -8.05 11.03
C LEU A 231 0.93 -7.82 10.83
N THR A 232 0.52 -7.48 9.60
CA THR A 232 -0.89 -7.30 9.26
C THR A 232 -1.66 -8.61 9.41
N ASP A 233 -1.16 -9.72 8.87
CA ASP A 233 -1.80 -11.03 9.07
C ASP A 233 -1.73 -11.51 10.52
N TYR A 234 -0.68 -11.16 11.28
CA TYR A 234 -0.60 -11.51 12.68
C TYR A 234 -1.63 -10.74 13.53
N TRP A 235 -1.69 -9.42 13.37
CA TRP A 235 -2.50 -8.52 14.19
C TRP A 235 -4.00 -8.61 13.90
N TRP A 236 -4.37 -8.69 12.61
CA TRP A 236 -5.78 -8.59 12.20
C TRP A 236 -6.51 -9.93 12.09
N ASN A 237 -5.85 -11.07 12.33
CA ASN A 237 -6.56 -12.34 12.50
C ASN A 237 -6.90 -12.54 13.99
N PRO A 238 -8.10 -13.07 14.31
CA PRO A 238 -8.55 -13.23 15.70
C PRO A 238 -7.53 -13.95 16.58
N GLY A 239 -7.25 -13.36 17.75
CA GLY A 239 -6.35 -13.93 18.75
C GLY A 239 -4.85 -13.80 18.46
N PHE A 240 -4.42 -12.79 17.68
CA PHE A 240 -3.00 -12.53 17.37
C PHE A 240 -2.29 -13.80 16.86
N SER A 241 -2.84 -14.37 15.79
CA SER A 241 -2.53 -15.73 15.37
C SER A 241 -1.77 -15.81 14.06
N PHE A 242 -0.79 -16.72 13.99
CA PHE A 242 -0.08 -17.09 12.75
C PHE A 242 -0.96 -17.83 11.72
N ALA A 243 -2.25 -18.03 12.00
CA ALA A 243 -3.18 -18.65 11.05
C ALA A 243 -3.27 -17.87 9.72
N GLY A 244 -3.27 -16.54 9.76
CA GLY A 244 -3.25 -15.70 8.56
C GLY A 244 -2.00 -15.94 7.70
N ILE A 245 -0.84 -15.98 8.36
CA ILE A 245 0.46 -16.21 7.73
C ILE A 245 0.50 -17.58 7.03
N ARG A 246 0.10 -18.64 7.75
CA ARG A 246 0.03 -20.00 7.19
C ARG A 246 -0.95 -20.09 6.01
N ARG A 247 -2.10 -19.43 6.11
CA ARG A 247 -3.11 -19.41 5.04
C ARG A 247 -2.58 -18.72 3.77
N ASN A 248 -1.75 -17.70 3.94
CA ASN A 248 -1.20 -16.90 2.84
C ASN A 248 0.20 -17.38 2.40
N TRP A 249 0.52 -18.66 2.59
CA TRP A 249 1.81 -19.25 2.26
C TRP A 249 2.30 -18.97 0.83
N ARG A 250 1.40 -18.81 -0.15
CA ARG A 250 1.75 -18.50 -1.54
C ARG A 250 2.50 -17.17 -1.63
N LEU A 251 1.99 -16.15 -0.94
CA LEU A 251 2.60 -14.83 -0.89
C LEU A 251 3.94 -14.89 -0.16
N TYR A 252 3.95 -15.45 1.06
CA TYR A 252 5.15 -15.46 1.89
C TYR A 252 6.24 -16.40 1.38
N GLY A 253 5.87 -17.54 0.78
CA GLY A 253 6.80 -18.45 0.13
C GLY A 253 7.48 -17.81 -1.08
N LEU A 254 6.72 -17.14 -1.95
CA LEU A 254 7.29 -16.37 -3.06
C LEU A 254 8.12 -15.17 -2.59
N THR A 255 7.69 -14.50 -1.51
CA THR A 255 8.46 -13.40 -0.90
C THR A 255 9.80 -13.90 -0.38
N ALA A 256 9.82 -15.04 0.32
CA ALA A 256 11.05 -15.65 0.84
C ALA A 256 11.98 -16.09 -0.30
N LEU A 257 11.45 -16.68 -1.37
CA LEU A 257 12.22 -17.02 -2.57
C LEU A 257 12.85 -15.76 -3.19
N GLY A 258 12.06 -14.69 -3.35
CA GLY A 258 12.54 -13.41 -3.86
C GLY A 258 13.60 -12.77 -2.98
N ALA A 259 13.46 -12.87 -1.64
CA ALA A 259 14.46 -12.39 -0.70
C ALA A 259 15.77 -13.18 -0.81
N LEU A 260 15.72 -14.50 -0.93
CA LEU A 260 16.92 -15.34 -1.15
C LEU A 260 17.62 -14.98 -2.46
N ALA A 261 16.86 -14.79 -3.55
CA ALA A 261 17.42 -14.35 -4.81
C ALA A 261 18.05 -12.95 -4.71
N GLY A 262 17.37 -12.01 -4.05
CA GLY A 262 17.88 -10.66 -3.80
C GLY A 262 19.17 -10.67 -2.98
N ILE A 263 19.24 -11.46 -1.91
CA ILE A 263 20.46 -11.66 -1.14
C ILE A 263 21.56 -12.23 -2.03
N ALA A 264 21.30 -13.29 -2.81
CA ALA A 264 22.30 -13.90 -3.68
C ALA A 264 22.87 -12.91 -4.72
N ILE A 265 22.05 -12.01 -5.25
CA ILE A 265 22.46 -10.96 -6.20
C ILE A 265 23.24 -9.84 -5.51
N LEU A 266 22.80 -9.40 -4.32
CA LEU A 266 23.40 -8.25 -3.62
C LEU A 266 24.66 -8.62 -2.83
N LEU A 267 24.80 -9.88 -2.38
CA LEU A 267 25.90 -10.29 -1.51
C LEU A 267 27.29 -10.09 -2.13
N PRO A 268 27.53 -10.39 -3.43
CA PRO A 268 28.81 -10.06 -4.08
C PRO A 268 29.06 -8.55 -4.14
N LEU A 269 28.01 -7.76 -4.39
CA LEU A 269 28.09 -6.30 -4.49
C LEU A 269 28.44 -5.65 -3.15
N ILE A 270 27.85 -6.16 -2.06
CA ILE A 270 28.14 -5.70 -0.69
C ILE A 270 29.55 -6.10 -0.26
N ARG A 271 29.98 -7.33 -0.57
CA ARG A 271 31.32 -7.83 -0.19
C ARG A 271 32.46 -7.14 -0.94
N GLY A 272 32.20 -6.65 -2.15
CA GLY A 272 33.18 -5.93 -2.97
C GLY A 272 33.08 -4.40 -2.88
N GLY A 273 32.18 -3.86 -2.05
CA GLY A 273 31.94 -2.43 -1.96
C GLY A 273 32.74 -1.76 -0.83
N ASP A 274 33.35 -0.61 -1.12
CA ASP A 274 34.10 0.18 -0.14
C ASP A 274 33.22 1.15 0.69
N ASN A 275 31.90 0.95 0.67
CA ASN A 275 30.90 1.89 1.19
C ASN A 275 30.17 1.33 2.43
N ALA A 276 29.52 2.20 3.21
CA ALA A 276 28.60 1.82 4.30
C ALA A 276 29.19 0.95 5.43
N GLY A 277 30.35 1.35 5.97
CA GLY A 277 30.95 0.77 7.18
C GLY A 277 31.66 -0.57 7.00
N PHE A 278 31.57 -1.20 5.82
CA PHE A 278 32.29 -2.43 5.49
C PHE A 278 33.64 -2.19 4.80
N GLY A 279 33.89 -0.97 4.33
CA GLY A 279 35.16 -0.55 3.71
C GLY A 279 35.54 0.91 3.95
N MET A 280 34.88 1.62 4.86
CA MET A 280 35.23 3.00 5.19
C MET A 280 36.52 3.03 6.01
N LYS A 281 37.55 3.73 5.52
CA LYS A 281 38.72 4.07 6.33
C LYS A 281 38.22 4.85 7.55
N ASP A 282 38.64 4.43 8.74
CA ASP A 282 38.36 5.07 10.04
C ASP A 282 36.99 4.80 10.69
N LEU A 283 36.11 4.00 10.07
CA LEU A 283 34.83 3.63 10.70
C LEU A 283 34.54 2.14 10.55
N THR A 284 34.54 1.42 11.67
CA THR A 284 34.15 0.00 11.68
C THR A 284 32.64 -0.15 11.45
N TRP A 285 32.21 -1.32 10.96
CA TRP A 285 30.80 -1.61 10.70
C TRP A 285 29.91 -1.42 11.94
N TYR A 286 30.41 -1.74 13.15
CA TYR A 286 29.63 -1.61 14.38
C TYR A 286 29.56 -0.16 14.86
N GLN A 287 30.63 0.63 14.69
CA GLN A 287 30.59 2.08 14.94
C GLN A 287 29.59 2.75 14.00
N TYR A 288 29.61 2.39 12.71
CA TYR A 288 28.62 2.83 11.74
C TYR A 288 27.19 2.42 12.13
N PHE A 289 27.00 1.21 12.63
CA PHE A 289 25.69 0.75 13.10
C PHE A 289 25.19 1.57 14.31
N PHE A 290 26.03 1.78 15.32
CA PHE A 290 25.63 2.50 16.53
C PHE A 290 25.37 3.99 16.29
N THR A 291 26.04 4.63 15.33
CA THR A 291 25.72 6.01 14.97
C THR A 291 24.30 6.13 14.39
N GLN A 292 23.82 5.09 13.70
CA GLN A 292 22.45 5.04 13.21
C GLN A 292 21.40 4.79 14.31
N CYS A 293 21.75 4.19 15.46
CA CYS A 293 20.80 3.99 16.56
C CYS A 293 20.20 5.31 17.09
N ARG A 294 20.90 6.44 16.92
CA ARG A 294 20.35 7.77 17.24
C ARG A 294 19.05 8.06 16.48
N ALA A 295 18.92 7.56 15.25
CA ALA A 295 17.72 7.68 14.42
C ALA A 295 16.46 7.13 15.12
N LEU A 296 16.61 6.08 15.93
CA LEU A 296 15.50 5.45 16.67
C LEU A 296 14.85 6.38 17.68
N PHE A 297 15.55 7.42 18.12
CA PHE A 297 15.03 8.42 19.06
C PHE A 297 14.70 9.74 18.35
N VAL A 298 15.52 10.14 17.38
CA VAL A 298 15.36 11.42 16.66
C VAL A 298 14.14 11.40 15.75
N TYR A 299 13.92 10.36 14.95
CA TYR A 299 12.79 10.37 14.00
C TYR A 299 11.42 10.31 14.68
N PRO A 300 11.19 9.52 15.75
CA PRO A 300 9.93 9.61 16.50
C PRO A 300 9.72 10.99 17.15
N ALA A 301 10.79 11.62 17.64
CA ALA A 301 10.70 12.97 18.18
C ALA A 301 10.33 13.99 17.10
N LEU A 302 10.96 13.94 15.93
CA LEU A 302 10.63 14.79 14.78
C LEU A 302 9.23 14.50 14.23
N PHE A 303 8.73 13.27 14.36
CA PHE A 303 7.37 12.93 14.00
C PHE A 303 6.34 13.59 14.93
N LEU A 304 6.61 13.65 16.23
CA LEU A 304 5.69 14.28 17.18
C LEU A 304 5.83 15.82 17.20
N LEU A 305 7.06 16.31 17.07
CA LEU A 305 7.43 17.71 17.14
C LEU A 305 8.41 18.04 16.00
N PRO A 306 7.91 18.31 14.78
CA PRO A 306 8.74 18.64 13.63
C PRO A 306 9.26 20.09 13.72
N ALA A 307 10.16 20.34 14.68
CA ALA A 307 10.81 21.63 14.89
C ALA A 307 12.29 21.54 14.51
N GLY A 308 12.85 22.65 14.01
CA GLY A 308 14.29 22.76 13.74
C GLY A 308 14.79 21.94 12.55
N GLN A 309 13.93 21.63 11.57
CA GLN A 309 14.32 20.95 10.33
C GLN A 309 15.04 21.87 9.33
N SER A 310 15.13 23.16 9.63
CA SER A 310 15.76 24.20 8.82
C SER A 310 16.91 24.84 9.61
N ALA A 311 18.00 24.10 9.80
CA ALA A 311 19.22 24.58 10.44
C ALA A 311 20.41 24.37 9.52
#